data_AF-A0A2U3NSM6-F1
#
_entry.id   AF-A0A2U3NSM6-F1
#
_cell.length_a   1.000
_cell.length_b   1.000
_cell.length_c   1.000
_cell.angle_alpha   90.00
_cell.angle_beta   90.00
_cell.angle_gamma   90.00
#
_symmetry.space_group_name_H-M   'P 1'
#
loop_
_entity.id
_entity.type
_entity.pdbx_description
1 polymer ?
#
loop_
_entity_poly.entity_id
_entity_poly.type
_entity_poly.pdbx_seq_one_letter_code
_entity_poly.pdbx_strand_id
1 'polypeptide(L)'
;MSYESTAEPIKIGYLMDFTLPPMFPEEMKADFTRCFDLIFEEATEQGLMDRPVQMIYREVEGLPKGSVKAVIDAFGELVDEGSLVVFGPHITDNCVPTRESIEERFKLPAIAVTGTDDWLGEWTFAFPQGSMTDEPIFIADLVAKRGLSEIGVLVEQNLIGESYLKNLRSACRRKGIRIVAEAAIAQTARRLGGHETQKAIANMIDSGLDEQTAHDTYSAVSELVRGSLLLARMTQKHGAARAAESADDGGFPNAPIALDDRPFELLLQGLLRQQSQHTNTPVRDIAQGITNTA
;
A
#
# COMPACT_ATOMS: atom_id res chain seq x y z
N MET A 1 -57.39 9.11 -11.81
CA MET A 1 -56.11 8.97 -12.54
C MET A 1 -55.04 8.84 -11.49
N SER A 2 -54.46 7.65 -11.29
CA SER A 2 -53.25 7.53 -10.47
C SER A 2 -52.13 8.28 -11.19
N TYR A 3 -51.36 9.06 -10.46
CA TYR A 3 -50.16 9.71 -10.98
C TYR A 3 -49.05 8.65 -11.02
N GLU A 4 -49.19 7.66 -11.92
CA GLU A 4 -48.18 6.62 -12.10
C GLU A 4 -47.07 7.17 -13.00
N SER A 5 -46.09 7.80 -12.34
CA SER A 5 -44.76 8.05 -12.89
C SER A 5 -43.81 7.05 -12.26
N THR A 6 -42.94 6.44 -13.06
CA THR A 6 -41.79 5.70 -12.53
C THR A 6 -40.90 6.68 -11.77
N ALA A 7 -40.53 6.35 -10.53
CA ALA A 7 -39.62 7.17 -9.74
C ALA A 7 -38.22 7.19 -10.39
N GLU A 8 -37.53 8.34 -10.33
CA GLU A 8 -36.12 8.39 -10.72
C GLU A 8 -35.27 7.50 -9.80
N PRO A 9 -34.22 6.84 -10.34
CA PRO A 9 -33.35 5.98 -9.54
C PRO A 9 -32.61 6.76 -8.47
N ILE A 10 -32.26 6.09 -7.37
CA ILE A 10 -31.31 6.62 -6.38
C ILE A 10 -29.92 6.58 -7.01
N LYS A 11 -29.26 7.73 -7.12
CA LYS A 11 -27.90 7.79 -7.66
C LYS A 11 -26.87 7.64 -6.55
N ILE A 12 -25.88 6.79 -6.78
CA ILE A 12 -24.72 6.59 -5.90
C ILE A 12 -23.46 6.79 -6.73
N GLY A 13 -22.58 7.68 -6.26
CA GLY A 13 -21.32 7.94 -6.94
C GLY A 13 -20.25 6.92 -6.57
N TYR A 14 -19.39 6.58 -7.53
CA TYR A 14 -18.14 5.88 -7.31
C TYR A 14 -17.02 6.72 -7.92
N LEU A 15 -16.10 7.21 -7.08
CA LEU A 15 -14.98 8.05 -7.46
C LEU A 15 -13.68 7.27 -7.39
N MET A 16 -13.20 6.85 -8.57
CA MET A 16 -11.88 6.26 -8.75
C MET A 16 -10.84 7.37 -8.92
N ASP A 17 -9.98 7.56 -7.91
CA ASP A 17 -9.00 8.65 -7.84
C ASP A 17 -7.63 8.30 -8.45
N PHE A 18 -7.60 7.30 -9.33
CA PHE A 18 -6.50 7.02 -10.25
C PHE A 18 -7.06 6.49 -11.59
N THR A 19 -6.36 6.75 -12.70
CA THR A 19 -6.78 6.19 -13.99
C THR A 19 -6.31 4.76 -14.15
N LEU A 20 -7.20 3.92 -14.66
CA LEU A 20 -6.86 2.54 -15.00
C LEU A 20 -6.06 2.55 -16.30
N PRO A 21 -5.05 1.67 -16.45
CA PRO A 21 -4.29 1.60 -17.68
C PRO A 21 -5.21 1.21 -18.85
N PRO A 22 -4.92 1.65 -20.10
CA PRO A 22 -5.80 1.36 -21.25
C PRO A 22 -6.04 -0.13 -21.53
N MET A 23 -5.18 -1.01 -21.02
CA MET A 23 -5.27 -2.47 -21.16
C MET A 23 -5.91 -3.16 -19.95
N PHE A 24 -6.47 -2.40 -19.00
CA PHE A 24 -7.14 -2.98 -17.84
C PHE A 24 -8.38 -3.77 -18.30
N PRO A 25 -8.55 -5.04 -17.88
CA PRO A 25 -9.66 -5.87 -18.35
C PRO A 25 -11.02 -5.26 -17.98
N GLU A 26 -11.93 -5.17 -18.95
CA GLU A 26 -13.25 -4.58 -18.76
C GLU A 26 -14.06 -5.31 -17.68
N GLU A 27 -13.93 -6.65 -17.60
CA GLU A 27 -14.59 -7.44 -16.56
C GLU A 27 -14.15 -7.03 -15.15
N MET A 28 -12.85 -6.79 -14.94
CA MET A 28 -12.31 -6.32 -13.67
C MET A 28 -12.70 -4.88 -13.38
N LYS A 29 -12.84 -4.05 -14.42
CA LYS A 29 -13.35 -2.68 -14.27
C LYS A 29 -14.81 -2.69 -13.82
N ALA A 30 -15.62 -3.55 -14.42
CA ALA A 30 -17.02 -3.69 -14.07
C ALA A 30 -17.22 -4.14 -12.61
N ASP A 31 -16.29 -4.92 -12.04
CA ASP A 31 -16.39 -5.37 -10.64
C ASP A 31 -16.40 -4.22 -9.62
N PHE A 32 -15.91 -3.02 -9.97
CA PHE A 32 -15.99 -1.85 -9.09
C PHE A 32 -17.43 -1.40 -8.83
N THR A 33 -18.36 -1.62 -9.76
CA THR A 33 -19.77 -1.23 -9.61
C THR A 33 -20.72 -2.43 -9.58
N ARG A 34 -20.39 -3.54 -10.25
CA ARG A 34 -21.25 -4.73 -10.37
C ARG A 34 -21.61 -5.35 -9.02
N CYS A 35 -20.69 -5.32 -8.05
CA CYS A 35 -20.99 -5.79 -6.69
C CYS A 35 -22.13 -5.00 -6.04
N PHE A 36 -22.25 -3.70 -6.35
CA PHE A 36 -23.35 -2.87 -5.86
C PHE A 36 -24.64 -3.19 -6.60
N ASP A 37 -24.58 -3.34 -7.92
CA ASP A 37 -25.74 -3.68 -8.75
C ASP A 37 -26.42 -4.96 -8.22
N LEU A 38 -25.63 -6.01 -7.98
CA LEU A 38 -26.13 -7.28 -7.41
C LEU A 38 -26.87 -7.09 -6.08
N ILE A 39 -26.30 -6.32 -5.15
CA ILE A 39 -26.88 -6.13 -3.81
C ILE A 39 -28.11 -5.23 -3.87
N PHE A 40 -28.12 -4.18 -4.70
CA PHE A 40 -29.24 -3.26 -4.79
C PHE A 40 -30.40 -3.80 -5.63
N GLU A 41 -30.12 -4.62 -6.64
CA GLU A 41 -31.14 -5.39 -7.36
C GLU A 41 -31.85 -6.34 -6.39
N GLU A 42 -31.09 -7.13 -5.63
CA GLU A 42 -31.65 -8.02 -4.60
C GLU A 42 -32.49 -7.26 -3.57
N ALA A 43 -31.99 -6.11 -3.07
CA ALA A 43 -32.73 -5.29 -2.11
C ALA A 43 -34.03 -4.72 -2.70
N THR A 44 -34.05 -4.40 -4.00
CA THR A 44 -35.24 -3.93 -4.71
C THR A 44 -36.23 -5.07 -4.90
N GLU A 45 -35.78 -6.25 -5.32
CA GLU A 45 -36.62 -7.45 -5.47
C GLU A 45 -37.26 -7.90 -4.14
N GLN A 46 -36.54 -7.73 -3.02
CA GLN A 46 -37.05 -8.01 -1.69
C GLN A 46 -37.97 -6.90 -1.12
N GLY A 47 -38.15 -5.79 -1.85
CA GLY A 47 -38.96 -4.66 -1.42
C GLY A 47 -38.36 -3.85 -0.26
N LEU A 48 -37.05 -3.99 -0.01
CA LEU A 48 -36.32 -3.16 0.97
C LEU A 48 -36.07 -1.75 0.41
N MET A 49 -36.03 -1.61 -0.92
CA MET A 49 -35.89 -0.36 -1.64
C MET A 49 -37.15 -0.09 -2.47
N ASP A 50 -37.63 1.15 -2.46
CA ASP A 50 -38.84 1.57 -3.19
C ASP A 50 -38.60 1.92 -4.66
N ARG A 51 -37.32 1.99 -5.06
CA ARG A 51 -36.86 2.35 -6.41
C ARG A 51 -35.45 1.79 -6.67
N PRO A 52 -35.07 1.61 -7.95
CA PRO A 52 -33.74 1.09 -8.28
C PRO A 52 -32.61 2.07 -7.88
N VAL A 53 -31.43 1.51 -7.69
CA VAL A 53 -30.18 2.26 -7.49
C VAL A 53 -29.39 2.29 -8.79
N GLN A 54 -28.83 3.44 -9.12
CA GLN A 54 -27.95 3.65 -10.26
C GLN A 54 -26.56 4.06 -9.76
N MET A 55 -25.55 3.26 -10.10
CA MET A 55 -24.16 3.60 -9.85
C MET A 55 -23.64 4.58 -10.92
N ILE A 56 -23.04 5.68 -10.47
CA ILE A 56 -22.42 6.71 -11.32
C ILE A 56 -20.91 6.62 -11.12
N TYR A 57 -20.23 6.02 -12.09
CA TYR A 57 -18.77 5.90 -12.06
C TYR A 57 -18.10 7.18 -12.59
N ARG A 58 -17.08 7.66 -11.88
CA ARG A 58 -16.16 8.72 -12.30
C ARG A 58 -14.73 8.30 -12.04
N GLU A 59 -13.88 8.50 -13.03
CA GLU A 59 -12.46 8.17 -13.00
C GLU A 59 -11.65 9.44 -13.20
N VAL A 60 -10.67 9.70 -12.33
CA VAL A 60 -9.83 10.89 -12.38
C VAL A 60 -8.43 10.56 -11.90
N GLU A 61 -7.41 11.18 -12.50
CA GLU A 61 -6.04 11.04 -12.01
C GLU A 61 -5.82 12.00 -10.83
N GLY A 62 -5.84 11.47 -9.62
CA GLY A 62 -5.43 12.18 -8.40
C GLY A 62 -3.92 12.16 -8.18
N LEU A 63 -3.47 12.52 -6.98
CA LEU A 63 -2.09 12.30 -6.58
C LEU A 63 -1.73 10.80 -6.65
N PRO A 64 -0.49 10.44 -6.99
CA PRO A 64 0.64 11.34 -7.24
C PRO A 64 0.80 11.91 -8.66
N LYS A 65 0.10 11.37 -9.66
CA LYS A 65 0.38 11.74 -11.08
C LYS A 65 -0.44 12.94 -11.55
N GLY A 66 -1.61 13.12 -11.00
CA GLY A 66 -2.52 14.22 -11.29
C GLY A 66 -2.60 15.20 -10.12
N SER A 67 -3.81 15.55 -9.69
CA SER A 67 -3.98 16.59 -8.67
C SER A 67 -5.19 16.39 -7.77
N VAL A 68 -5.06 16.85 -6.52
CA VAL A 68 -6.18 16.93 -5.56
C VAL A 68 -7.34 17.74 -6.12
N LYS A 69 -7.06 18.85 -6.83
CA LYS A 69 -8.11 19.67 -7.43
C LYS A 69 -8.97 18.86 -8.40
N ALA A 70 -8.36 18.00 -9.22
CA ALA A 70 -9.11 17.15 -10.14
C ALA A 70 -10.02 16.17 -9.38
N VAL A 71 -9.55 15.62 -8.26
CA VAL A 71 -10.37 14.77 -7.37
C VAL A 71 -11.54 15.55 -6.77
N ILE A 72 -11.31 16.76 -6.27
CA ILE A 72 -12.36 17.65 -5.74
C ILE A 72 -13.38 18.00 -6.81
N ASP A 73 -12.94 18.34 -8.02
CA ASP A 73 -13.84 18.68 -9.13
C ASP A 73 -14.68 17.46 -9.54
N ALA A 74 -14.08 16.27 -9.68
CA ALA A 74 -14.78 15.02 -9.99
C ALA A 74 -15.78 14.60 -8.89
N PHE A 75 -15.45 14.84 -7.62
CA PHE A 75 -16.42 14.67 -6.53
C PHE A 75 -17.61 15.64 -6.70
N GLY A 76 -17.33 16.89 -7.05
CA GLY A 76 -18.36 17.88 -7.33
C GLY A 76 -19.27 17.49 -8.50
N GLU A 77 -18.73 16.90 -9.55
CA GLU A 77 -19.53 16.38 -10.66
C GLU A 77 -20.50 15.28 -10.22
N LEU A 78 -20.10 14.41 -9.29
CA LEU A 78 -20.98 13.39 -8.71
C LEU A 78 -22.10 14.01 -7.86
N VAL A 79 -21.80 15.08 -7.14
CA VAL A 79 -22.78 15.86 -6.38
C VAL A 79 -23.78 16.53 -7.32
N ASP A 80 -23.30 17.19 -8.38
CA ASP A 80 -24.14 17.87 -9.37
C ASP A 80 -25.01 16.89 -10.18
N GLU A 81 -24.53 15.66 -10.40
CA GLU A 81 -25.30 14.58 -11.01
C GLU A 81 -26.45 14.09 -10.11
N GLY A 82 -26.47 14.47 -8.83
CA GLY A 82 -27.50 14.11 -7.85
C GLY A 82 -27.22 12.82 -7.10
N SER A 83 -25.96 12.41 -6.97
CA SER A 83 -25.58 11.30 -6.09
C SER A 83 -26.00 11.62 -4.65
N LEU A 84 -26.44 10.62 -3.87
CA LEU A 84 -26.77 10.80 -2.45
C LEU A 84 -25.63 10.43 -1.51
N VAL A 85 -24.68 9.65 -2.02
CA VAL A 85 -23.45 9.21 -1.34
C VAL A 85 -22.41 8.92 -2.42
N VAL A 86 -21.14 9.15 -2.10
CA VAL A 86 -20.00 8.82 -2.97
C VAL A 86 -19.10 7.80 -2.28
N PHE A 87 -18.83 6.69 -2.96
CA PHE A 87 -17.72 5.79 -2.60
C PHE A 87 -16.45 6.36 -3.20
N GLY A 88 -15.54 6.83 -2.35
CA GLY A 88 -14.31 7.49 -2.77
C GLY A 88 -14.16 8.93 -2.27
N PRO A 89 -12.98 9.54 -2.46
CA PRO A 89 -11.77 8.93 -3.03
C PRO A 89 -11.18 7.83 -2.13
N HIS A 90 -10.15 7.12 -2.60
CA HIS A 90 -9.62 5.96 -1.88
C HIS A 90 -8.17 6.13 -1.41
N ILE A 91 -7.33 6.81 -2.18
CA ILE A 91 -5.92 6.99 -1.83
C ILE A 91 -5.80 8.07 -0.76
N THR A 92 -5.13 7.77 0.35
CA THR A 92 -5.00 8.67 1.50
C THR A 92 -4.50 10.08 1.13
N ASP A 93 -3.52 10.18 0.22
CA ASP A 93 -3.00 11.46 -0.28
C ASP A 93 -4.09 12.33 -0.97
N ASN A 94 -5.13 11.72 -1.53
CA ASN A 94 -6.28 12.42 -2.10
C ASN A 94 -7.40 12.62 -1.07
N CYS A 95 -7.65 11.62 -0.21
CA CYS A 95 -8.69 11.66 0.81
C CYS A 95 -8.53 12.85 1.76
N VAL A 96 -7.40 12.95 2.46
CA VAL A 96 -7.20 13.96 3.51
C VAL A 96 -7.45 15.39 3.00
N PRO A 97 -6.89 15.84 1.86
CA PRO A 97 -7.15 17.19 1.39
C PRO A 97 -8.52 17.35 0.71
N THR A 98 -9.11 16.28 0.14
CA THR A 98 -10.49 16.36 -0.41
C THR A 98 -11.53 16.50 0.69
N ARG A 99 -11.26 15.94 1.88
CA ARG A 99 -12.13 16.02 3.06
C ARG A 99 -12.56 17.45 3.37
N GLU A 100 -11.64 18.41 3.33
CA GLU A 100 -11.96 19.82 3.63
C GLU A 100 -13.08 20.35 2.71
N SER A 101 -12.99 20.05 1.41
CA SER A 101 -14.04 20.43 0.46
C SER A 101 -15.35 19.69 0.69
N ILE A 102 -15.30 18.43 1.13
CA ILE A 102 -16.51 17.66 1.46
C ILE A 102 -17.20 18.24 2.68
N GLU A 103 -16.48 18.47 3.77
CA GLU A 103 -17.01 18.97 5.03
C GLU A 103 -17.55 20.41 4.92
N GLU A 104 -16.84 21.28 4.18
CA GLU A 104 -17.18 22.70 4.11
C GLU A 104 -18.18 23.02 2.99
N ARG A 105 -17.98 22.43 1.80
CA ARG A 105 -18.69 22.82 0.57
C ARG A 105 -19.78 21.82 0.18
N PHE A 106 -19.43 20.55 0.01
CA PHE A 106 -20.34 19.59 -0.63
C PHE A 106 -21.38 19.02 0.33
N LYS A 107 -20.97 18.69 1.56
CA LYS A 107 -21.81 18.09 2.60
C LYS A 107 -22.61 16.92 2.06
N LEU A 108 -21.90 16.05 1.35
CA LEU A 108 -22.41 14.81 0.79
C LEU A 108 -21.63 13.65 1.41
N PRO A 109 -22.28 12.61 1.95
CA PRO A 109 -21.57 11.50 2.56
C PRO A 109 -20.57 10.87 1.60
N ALA A 110 -19.33 10.74 2.04
CA ALA A 110 -18.26 10.10 1.32
C ALA A 110 -17.72 8.91 2.11
N ILE A 111 -17.65 7.73 1.48
CA ILE A 111 -17.19 6.49 2.10
C ILE A 111 -15.91 6.03 1.41
N ALA A 112 -14.81 5.94 2.15
CA ALA A 112 -13.50 5.59 1.61
C ALA A 112 -12.91 4.30 2.22
N VAL A 113 -11.88 3.77 1.58
CA VAL A 113 -11.01 2.71 2.10
C VAL A 113 -9.59 3.27 2.28
N THR A 114 -9.47 4.28 3.12
CA THR A 114 -8.22 5.00 3.39
C THR A 114 -7.61 4.54 4.72
N GLY A 115 -6.27 4.52 4.80
CA GLY A 115 -5.56 4.00 5.97
C GLY A 115 -5.34 5.01 7.11
N THR A 116 -5.97 6.19 7.06
CA THR A 116 -5.85 7.25 8.09
C THR A 116 -7.18 7.65 8.69
N ASP A 117 -7.19 7.89 10.00
CA ASP A 117 -8.30 8.49 10.73
C ASP A 117 -8.43 9.99 10.46
N ASP A 118 -7.40 10.64 9.89
CA ASP A 118 -7.46 12.05 9.48
C ASP A 118 -8.53 12.30 8.39
N TRP A 119 -8.99 11.23 7.73
CA TRP A 119 -10.12 11.26 6.81
C TRP A 119 -11.47 11.43 7.52
N LEU A 120 -11.62 10.97 8.76
CA LEU A 120 -12.93 10.90 9.40
C LEU A 120 -13.48 12.29 9.74
N GLY A 121 -14.79 12.47 9.55
CA GLY A 121 -15.48 13.75 9.67
C GLY A 121 -16.98 13.59 9.84
N GLU A 122 -17.74 14.69 9.73
CA GLU A 122 -19.21 14.65 9.81
C GLU A 122 -19.81 14.04 8.54
N TRP A 123 -19.15 14.26 7.40
CA TRP A 123 -19.58 13.80 6.08
C TRP A 123 -18.63 12.75 5.49
N THR A 124 -17.50 12.46 6.14
CA THR A 124 -16.51 11.48 5.65
C THR A 124 -16.37 10.27 6.56
N PHE A 125 -16.62 9.10 5.98
CA PHE A 125 -16.66 7.80 6.65
C PHE A 125 -15.66 6.83 6.01
N ALA A 126 -15.19 5.83 6.76
CA ALA A 126 -14.32 4.80 6.23
C ALA A 126 -14.89 3.41 6.47
N PHE A 127 -14.74 2.53 5.49
CA PHE A 127 -14.82 1.09 5.76
C PHE A 127 -13.54 0.62 6.47
N PRO A 128 -13.61 -0.51 7.19
CA PRO A 128 -12.41 -1.14 7.72
C PRO A 128 -11.41 -1.40 6.60
N GLN A 129 -10.27 -0.74 6.68
CA GLN A 129 -9.09 -0.96 5.86
C GLN A 129 -7.89 -1.08 6.82
N GLY A 130 -6.79 -1.65 6.35
CA GLY A 130 -5.50 -1.57 7.04
C GLY A 130 -5.19 -0.17 7.54
N SER A 131 -4.68 -0.05 8.76
CA SER A 131 -4.35 1.25 9.33
C SER A 131 -2.86 1.47 9.27
N MET A 132 -2.45 2.69 8.90
CA MET A 132 -1.05 3.13 8.98
C MET A 132 -0.57 3.24 10.43
N THR A 133 -1.45 3.05 11.41
CA THR A 133 -1.15 2.96 12.84
C THR A 133 -1.01 1.52 13.30
N ASP A 134 -1.94 0.64 12.91
CA ASP A 134 -1.97 -0.74 13.42
C ASP A 134 -1.03 -1.66 12.68
N GLU A 135 -0.96 -1.59 11.35
CA GLU A 135 -0.10 -2.45 10.54
C GLU A 135 1.39 -2.38 10.94
N PRO A 136 1.98 -1.20 11.25
CA PRO A 136 3.34 -1.14 11.79
C PRO A 136 3.55 -1.93 13.09
N ILE A 137 2.52 -2.05 13.93
CA ILE A 137 2.57 -2.87 15.15
C ILE A 137 2.67 -4.35 14.78
N PHE A 138 1.83 -4.80 13.85
CA PHE A 138 1.88 -6.16 13.32
C PHE A 138 3.23 -6.47 12.67
N ILE A 139 3.79 -5.53 11.89
CA ILE A 139 5.12 -5.69 11.29
C ILE A 139 6.19 -5.87 12.38
N ALA A 140 6.23 -4.99 13.38
CA ALA A 140 7.19 -5.09 14.48
C ALA A 140 7.03 -6.40 15.29
N ASP A 141 5.79 -6.86 15.51
CA ASP A 141 5.51 -8.13 16.17
C ASP A 141 6.04 -9.32 15.37
N LEU A 142 5.85 -9.31 14.04
CA LEU A 142 6.36 -10.36 13.16
C LEU A 142 7.89 -10.39 13.11
N VAL A 143 8.54 -9.23 13.11
CA VAL A 143 10.01 -9.10 13.19
C VAL A 143 10.52 -9.69 14.52
N ALA A 144 9.92 -9.28 15.65
CA ALA A 144 10.29 -9.77 16.97
C ALA A 144 10.05 -11.29 17.11
N LYS A 145 8.93 -11.81 16.60
CA LYS A 145 8.61 -13.25 16.61
C LYS A 145 9.67 -14.08 15.85
N ARG A 146 10.33 -13.49 14.85
CA ARG A 146 11.43 -14.12 14.11
C ARG A 146 12.79 -14.02 14.81
N GLY A 147 12.86 -13.37 15.97
CA GLY A 147 14.12 -13.13 16.68
C GLY A 147 15.04 -12.11 15.99
N LEU A 148 14.48 -11.29 15.08
CA LEU A 148 15.21 -10.21 14.43
C LEU A 148 15.15 -8.95 15.31
N SER A 149 16.30 -8.30 15.49
CA SER A 149 16.44 -7.10 16.32
C SER A 149 16.82 -5.86 15.51
N GLU A 150 17.06 -5.98 14.21
CA GLU A 150 17.53 -4.90 13.34
C GLU A 150 16.81 -4.94 12.00
N ILE A 151 16.38 -3.76 11.51
CA ILE A 151 15.70 -3.62 10.22
C ILE A 151 16.17 -2.38 9.46
N GLY A 152 16.18 -2.44 8.13
CA GLY A 152 16.22 -1.27 7.25
C GLY A 152 14.81 -0.94 6.74
N VAL A 153 14.52 0.34 6.51
CA VAL A 153 13.22 0.81 6.04
C VAL A 153 13.37 1.68 4.80
N LEU A 154 12.59 1.37 3.77
CA LEU A 154 12.40 2.24 2.62
C LEU A 154 10.98 2.79 2.65
N VAL A 155 10.87 4.10 2.53
CA VAL A 155 9.62 4.83 2.79
C VAL A 155 9.32 5.78 1.64
N GLU A 156 8.08 5.80 1.19
CA GLU A 156 7.65 6.76 0.17
C GLU A 156 7.55 8.18 0.75
N GLN A 157 7.95 9.18 -0.04
CA GLN A 157 7.88 10.61 0.34
C GLN A 157 6.47 11.16 0.13
N ASN A 158 5.54 10.67 0.92
CA ASN A 158 4.14 11.11 0.92
C ASN A 158 3.50 10.91 2.29
N LEU A 159 2.23 11.31 2.41
CA LEU A 159 1.50 11.21 3.67
C LEU A 159 1.43 9.76 4.17
N ILE A 160 1.28 8.81 3.24
CA ILE A 160 1.20 7.38 3.55
C ILE A 160 2.51 6.89 4.17
N GLY A 161 3.63 7.06 3.46
CA GLY A 161 4.94 6.61 3.92
C GLY A 161 5.35 7.26 5.23
N GLU A 162 5.16 8.57 5.39
CA GLU A 162 5.48 9.29 6.63
C GLU A 162 4.68 8.75 7.83
N SER A 163 3.38 8.48 7.63
CA SER A 163 2.49 7.94 8.66
C SER A 163 2.92 6.53 9.09
N TYR A 164 3.18 5.64 8.12
CA TYR A 164 3.70 4.30 8.40
C TYR A 164 5.02 4.36 9.17
N LEU A 165 5.99 5.17 8.71
CA LEU A 165 7.32 5.23 9.33
C LEU A 165 7.25 5.78 10.76
N LYS A 166 6.45 6.81 11.00
CA LYS A 166 6.22 7.36 12.35
C LYS A 166 5.73 6.28 13.31
N ASN A 167 4.71 5.53 12.91
CA ASN A 167 4.11 4.49 13.75
C ASN A 167 5.01 3.25 13.89
N LEU A 168 5.76 2.89 12.83
CA LEU A 168 6.74 1.82 12.86
C LEU A 168 7.87 2.10 13.83
N ARG A 169 8.45 3.31 13.82
CA ARG A 169 9.46 3.73 14.80
C ARG A 169 8.98 3.55 16.25
N SER A 170 7.71 3.89 16.50
CA SER A 170 7.09 3.70 17.81
C SER A 170 6.95 2.22 18.17
N ALA A 171 6.48 1.40 17.23
CA ALA A 171 6.32 -0.05 17.40
C ALA A 171 7.65 -0.77 17.61
N CYS A 172 8.67 -0.50 16.79
CA CYS A 172 10.02 -1.04 16.91
C CYS A 172 10.65 -0.72 18.27
N ARG A 173 10.50 0.53 18.74
CA ARG A 173 11.00 0.95 20.07
C ARG A 173 10.40 0.10 21.20
N ARG A 174 9.10 -0.21 21.14
CA ARG A 174 8.43 -1.07 22.14
C ARG A 174 8.94 -2.52 22.13
N LYS A 175 9.54 -2.96 21.02
CA LYS A 175 10.05 -4.32 20.82
C LYS A 175 11.56 -4.44 20.89
N GLY A 176 12.28 -3.33 21.14
CA GLY A 176 13.75 -3.33 21.11
C GLY A 176 14.33 -3.58 19.71
N ILE A 177 13.57 -3.32 18.65
CA ILE A 177 14.04 -3.42 17.27
C ILE A 177 14.71 -2.11 16.89
N ARG A 178 15.95 -2.18 16.42
CA ARG A 178 16.73 -1.05 15.92
C ARG A 178 16.46 -0.86 14.43
N ILE A 179 16.00 0.32 14.04
CA ILE A 179 16.01 0.72 12.63
C ILE A 179 17.43 1.19 12.32
N VAL A 180 18.15 0.43 11.49
CA VAL A 180 19.58 0.68 11.20
C VAL A 180 19.78 1.61 10.02
N ALA A 181 18.82 1.63 9.08
CA ALA A 181 18.84 2.49 7.91
C ALA A 181 17.41 2.91 7.54
N GLU A 182 17.27 4.15 7.10
CA GLU A 182 16.03 4.67 6.53
C GLU A 182 16.35 5.41 5.24
N ALA A 183 15.69 5.05 4.14
CA ALA A 183 15.82 5.76 2.88
C ALA A 183 14.46 6.10 2.29
N ALA A 184 14.34 7.36 1.87
CA ALA A 184 13.13 7.87 1.28
C ALA A 184 13.13 7.63 -0.24
N ILE A 185 12.01 7.18 -0.79
CA ILE A 185 11.80 6.97 -2.23
C ILE A 185 10.76 7.96 -2.74
N ALA A 186 10.97 8.48 -3.96
CA ALA A 186 10.04 9.42 -4.57
C ALA A 186 8.71 8.73 -4.94
N GLN A 187 7.60 9.44 -4.72
CA GLN A 187 6.24 8.95 -4.98
C GLN A 187 5.93 8.79 -6.48
N THR A 188 6.60 9.58 -7.34
CA THR A 188 6.55 9.39 -8.79
C THR A 188 7.80 8.66 -9.23
N ALA A 189 7.63 7.53 -9.92
CA ALA A 189 8.70 6.82 -10.61
C ALA A 189 9.19 7.60 -11.84
N ARG A 190 9.46 8.91 -11.69
CA ARG A 190 10.34 9.59 -12.63
C ARG A 190 11.69 8.93 -12.42
N ARG A 191 12.24 8.31 -13.48
CA ARG A 191 13.57 7.70 -13.48
C ARG A 191 14.48 8.58 -12.63
N LEU A 192 14.76 8.13 -11.40
CA LEU A 192 15.58 8.87 -10.46
C LEU A 192 16.88 9.09 -11.23
N GLY A 193 17.18 10.35 -11.60
CA GLY A 193 18.47 10.65 -12.22
C GLY A 193 19.56 10.07 -11.32
N GLY A 194 20.69 9.63 -11.87
CA GLY A 194 21.72 8.91 -11.13
C GLY A 194 21.97 9.46 -9.72
N HIS A 195 21.95 10.79 -9.58
CA HIS A 195 22.06 11.52 -8.33
C HIS A 195 21.13 11.08 -7.17
N GLU A 196 19.85 10.79 -7.39
CA GLU A 196 18.94 10.39 -6.29
C GLU A 196 19.11 8.92 -5.91
N THR A 197 19.40 8.07 -6.91
CA THR A 197 19.85 6.68 -6.69
C THR A 197 21.12 6.66 -5.85
N GLN A 198 22.11 7.48 -6.24
CA GLN A 198 23.36 7.65 -5.48
C GLN A 198 23.10 8.16 -4.07
N LYS A 199 22.14 9.08 -3.88
CA LYS A 199 21.80 9.61 -2.55
C LYS A 199 21.14 8.56 -1.65
N ALA A 200 20.20 7.76 -2.18
CA ALA A 200 19.59 6.67 -1.42
C ALA A 200 20.61 5.60 -1.02
N ILE A 201 21.51 5.24 -1.94
CA ILE A 201 22.60 4.30 -1.70
C ILE A 201 23.62 4.87 -0.70
N ALA A 202 24.03 6.13 -0.87
CA ALA A 202 24.93 6.81 0.05
C ALA A 202 24.33 6.90 1.46
N ASN A 203 23.04 7.20 1.60
CA ASN A 203 22.36 7.20 2.90
C ASN A 203 22.36 5.80 3.54
N MET A 204 22.17 4.75 2.75
CA MET A 204 22.28 3.36 3.24
C MET A 204 23.70 3.02 3.68
N ILE A 205 24.72 3.50 2.94
CA ILE A 205 26.13 3.33 3.31
C ILE A 205 26.46 4.10 4.59
N ASP A 206 26.04 5.36 4.71
CA ASP A 206 26.19 6.17 5.93
C ASP A 206 25.47 5.56 7.13
N SER A 207 24.41 4.78 6.86
CA SER A 207 23.66 4.00 7.85
C SER A 207 24.34 2.67 8.22
N GLY A 208 25.49 2.36 7.61
CA GLY A 208 26.34 1.20 7.95
C GLY A 208 26.17 -0.01 7.03
N LEU A 209 25.46 0.11 5.90
CA LEU A 209 25.49 -0.93 4.86
C LEU A 209 26.79 -0.84 4.07
N ASP A 210 27.35 -1.97 3.64
CA ASP A 210 28.41 -1.92 2.65
C ASP A 210 27.85 -1.49 1.29
N GLU A 211 28.74 -0.97 0.43
CA GLU A 211 28.38 -0.40 -0.87
C GLU A 211 27.60 -1.40 -1.74
N GLN A 212 28.03 -2.67 -1.76
CA GLN A 212 27.37 -3.69 -2.57
C GLN A 212 25.96 -3.99 -2.04
N THR A 213 25.80 -4.17 -0.72
CA THR A 213 24.50 -4.41 -0.10
C THR A 213 23.54 -3.22 -0.27
N ALA A 214 24.04 -1.98 -0.20
CA ALA A 214 23.24 -0.78 -0.45
C ALA A 214 22.75 -0.70 -1.91
N HIS A 215 23.63 -0.98 -2.88
CA HIS A 215 23.28 -1.07 -4.30
C HIS A 215 22.25 -2.16 -4.59
N ASP A 216 22.42 -3.35 -4.01
CA ASP A 216 21.53 -4.49 -4.21
C ASP A 216 20.17 -4.26 -3.56
N THR A 217 20.14 -3.66 -2.37
CA THR A 217 18.91 -3.29 -1.66
C THR A 217 18.10 -2.26 -2.44
N TYR A 218 18.77 -1.21 -2.95
CA TYR A 218 18.11 -0.21 -3.80
C TYR A 218 17.52 -0.83 -5.07
N SER A 219 18.29 -1.68 -5.74
CA SER A 219 17.89 -2.31 -7.00
C SER A 219 16.66 -3.20 -6.79
N ALA A 220 16.68 -4.04 -5.74
CA ALA A 220 15.56 -4.90 -5.38
C ALA A 220 14.28 -4.12 -5.09
N VAL A 221 14.39 -2.96 -4.44
CA VAL A 221 13.22 -2.13 -4.09
C VAL A 221 12.75 -1.29 -5.27
N SER A 222 13.65 -0.75 -6.09
CA SER A 222 13.27 -0.09 -7.35
C SER A 222 12.51 -1.05 -8.28
N GLU A 223 12.81 -2.35 -8.24
CA GLU A 223 12.06 -3.36 -9.00
C GLU A 223 10.72 -3.70 -8.34
N LEU A 224 10.65 -3.74 -7.00
CA LEU A 224 9.40 -3.95 -6.25
C LEU A 224 8.39 -2.80 -6.41
N VAL A 225 8.88 -1.56 -6.33
CA VAL A 225 8.12 -0.31 -6.49
C VAL A 225 7.58 -0.17 -7.92
N ARG A 226 8.17 -0.86 -8.91
CA ARG A 226 7.65 -0.90 -10.29
C ARG A 226 6.45 -1.82 -10.50
N GLY A 227 5.86 -2.38 -9.42
CA GLY A 227 4.53 -3.01 -9.41
C GLY A 227 4.37 -4.31 -10.22
N SER A 228 5.25 -4.60 -11.18
CA SER A 228 5.17 -5.76 -12.06
C SER A 228 5.57 -7.06 -11.34
N LEU A 229 6.49 -7.02 -10.38
CA LEU A 229 6.96 -8.21 -9.67
C LEU A 229 6.02 -8.72 -8.58
N LEU A 230 5.33 -7.84 -7.85
CA LEU A 230 4.36 -8.26 -6.82
C LEU A 230 3.13 -8.90 -7.47
N LEU A 231 2.60 -8.29 -8.53
CA LEU A 231 1.51 -8.84 -9.34
C LEU A 231 1.93 -10.16 -9.98
N ALA A 232 3.10 -10.24 -10.63
CA ALA A 232 3.61 -11.49 -11.20
C ALA A 232 3.76 -12.59 -10.14
N ARG A 233 4.28 -12.27 -8.94
CA ARG A 233 4.41 -13.20 -7.81
C ARG A 233 3.07 -13.66 -7.24
N MET A 234 2.08 -12.76 -7.13
CA MET A 234 0.72 -13.11 -6.70
C MET A 234 0.01 -13.99 -7.74
N THR A 235 0.16 -13.69 -9.03
CA THR A 235 -0.36 -14.52 -10.13
C THR A 235 0.32 -15.90 -10.14
N GLN A 236 1.63 -15.98 -9.91
CA GLN A 236 2.35 -17.26 -9.81
C GLN A 236 1.92 -18.09 -8.60
N LYS A 237 1.70 -17.44 -7.44
CA LYS A 237 1.28 -18.10 -6.21
C LYS A 237 -0.19 -18.56 -6.28
N HIS A 238 -1.08 -17.77 -6.89
CA HIS A 238 -2.46 -18.19 -7.17
C HIS A 238 -2.52 -19.26 -8.27
N GLY A 239 -1.63 -19.21 -9.26
CA GLY A 239 -1.48 -20.26 -10.27
C GLY A 239 -0.98 -21.59 -9.68
N ALA A 240 -0.02 -21.55 -8.75
CA ALA A 240 0.47 -22.72 -8.04
C ALA A 240 -0.58 -23.31 -7.08
N ALA A 241 -1.39 -22.47 -6.44
CA ALA A 241 -2.53 -22.93 -5.62
C ALA A 241 -3.62 -23.60 -6.47
N ARG A 242 -3.97 -23.03 -7.63
CA ARG A 242 -4.90 -23.65 -8.60
C ARG A 242 -4.36 -24.94 -9.21
N ALA A 243 -3.07 -25.01 -9.51
CA ALA A 243 -2.43 -26.22 -10.03
C ALA A 243 -2.34 -27.34 -8.98
N ALA A 244 -2.28 -27.01 -7.69
CA ALA A 244 -2.36 -27.98 -6.61
C ALA A 244 -3.78 -28.51 -6.38
N GLU A 245 -4.81 -27.73 -6.71
CA GLU A 245 -6.22 -28.15 -6.67
C GLU A 245 -6.65 -28.93 -7.92
N SER A 246 -5.98 -28.74 -9.06
CA SER A 246 -6.30 -29.40 -10.33
C SER A 246 -5.36 -30.55 -10.70
N ALA A 247 -4.48 -30.99 -9.79
CA ALA A 247 -3.57 -32.11 -10.03
C ALA A 247 -4.29 -33.46 -9.82
N ASP A 248 -5.40 -33.65 -10.54
CA ASP A 248 -5.76 -34.96 -11.05
C ASP A 248 -6.09 -34.78 -12.54
N ASP A 249 -5.40 -35.58 -13.36
CA ASP A 249 -5.43 -35.66 -14.81
C ASP A 249 -4.51 -34.71 -15.63
N GLY A 250 -3.75 -35.36 -16.51
CA GLY A 250 -2.49 -34.85 -17.07
C GLY A 250 -2.58 -34.04 -18.36
N GLY A 251 -1.47 -33.36 -18.70
CA GLY A 251 -1.21 -32.92 -20.06
C GLY A 251 -0.46 -31.59 -20.23
N PHE A 252 0.83 -31.71 -20.56
CA PHE A 252 1.76 -30.78 -21.23
C PHE A 252 2.45 -29.63 -20.45
N PRO A 253 3.78 -29.46 -20.65
CA PRO A 253 4.62 -28.59 -19.84
C PRO A 253 4.73 -27.19 -20.46
N ASN A 254 4.33 -26.16 -19.71
CA ASN A 254 4.94 -24.85 -19.89
C ASN A 254 6.14 -24.78 -18.94
N ALA A 255 7.34 -24.85 -19.52
CA ALA A 255 8.57 -24.70 -18.76
C ALA A 255 8.52 -23.38 -17.97
N PRO A 256 8.67 -23.40 -16.63
CA PRO A 256 8.82 -22.18 -15.87
C PRO A 256 10.09 -21.49 -16.36
N ILE A 257 9.98 -20.21 -16.74
CA ILE A 257 11.15 -19.36 -16.85
C ILE A 257 11.78 -19.36 -15.46
N ALA A 258 12.94 -20.02 -15.32
CA ALA A 258 13.73 -19.95 -14.11
C ALA A 258 14.18 -18.50 -13.96
N LEU A 259 13.44 -17.74 -13.16
CA LEU A 259 13.86 -16.42 -12.72
C LEU A 259 14.88 -16.65 -11.62
N ASP A 260 16.05 -16.04 -11.79
CA ASP A 260 17.20 -16.18 -10.91
C ASP A 260 16.83 -15.71 -9.49
N ASP A 261 16.57 -16.66 -8.59
CA ASP A 261 16.28 -16.42 -7.17
C ASP A 261 17.53 -15.94 -6.39
N ARG A 262 18.69 -15.95 -7.04
CA ARG A 262 19.97 -15.57 -6.47
C ARG A 262 20.00 -14.18 -5.84
N PRO A 263 19.30 -13.12 -6.32
CA PRO A 263 19.28 -11.83 -5.64
C PRO A 263 18.54 -11.86 -4.29
N PHE A 264 17.43 -12.59 -4.20
CA PHE A 264 16.70 -12.80 -2.94
C PHE A 264 17.49 -13.71 -1.99
N GLU A 265 18.14 -14.75 -2.51
CA GLU A 265 19.05 -15.60 -1.74
C GLU A 265 20.31 -14.85 -1.28
N LEU A 266 20.87 -13.95 -2.09
CA LEU A 266 22.03 -13.11 -1.73
C LEU A 266 21.65 -12.09 -0.66
N LEU A 267 20.44 -11.51 -0.72
CA LEU A 267 19.89 -10.67 0.36
C LEU A 267 19.78 -11.46 1.67
N LEU A 268 19.22 -12.67 1.61
CA LEU A 268 19.13 -13.54 2.79
C LEU A 268 20.51 -13.96 3.31
N GLN A 269 21.46 -14.30 2.41
CA GLN A 269 22.82 -14.70 2.77
C GLN A 269 23.64 -13.54 3.33
N GLY A 270 23.45 -12.31 2.83
CA GLY A 270 24.08 -11.10 3.37
C GLY A 270 23.62 -10.81 4.81
N LEU A 271 22.31 -10.87 5.05
CA LEU A 271 21.71 -10.73 6.37
C LEU A 271 22.19 -11.82 7.36
N LEU A 272 22.34 -13.06 6.89
CA LEU A 272 22.83 -14.17 7.72
C LEU A 272 24.35 -14.12 7.99
N ARG A 273 25.15 -13.57 7.07
CA ARG A 273 26.61 -13.39 7.28
C ARG A 273 26.93 -12.30 8.30
N GLN A 274 26.14 -11.23 8.38
CA GLN A 274 26.31 -10.20 9.43
C GLN A 274 26.08 -10.74 10.85
N GLN A 275 25.11 -11.65 11.06
CA GLN A 275 24.92 -12.30 12.37
C GLN A 275 26.11 -13.20 12.78
N SER A 276 26.83 -13.74 11.80
CA SER A 276 28.00 -14.62 12.04
C SER A 276 29.26 -13.83 12.42
N GLN A 277 29.34 -12.54 12.05
CA GLN A 277 30.49 -11.68 12.34
C GLN A 277 30.38 -10.94 13.67
N HIS A 278 29.16 -10.72 14.19
CA HIS A 278 28.96 -10.14 15.52
C HIS A 278 29.06 -11.14 16.69
N THR A 279 29.19 -12.44 16.43
CA THR A 279 29.34 -13.49 17.45
C THR A 279 30.78 -13.92 17.71
N ASN A 280 31.77 -13.33 17.00
CA ASN A 280 33.19 -13.70 17.11
C ASN A 280 34.08 -12.52 17.54
N THR A 281 33.83 -11.97 18.72
CA THR A 281 34.82 -11.15 19.43
C THR A 281 35.52 -12.02 20.47
N PRO A 282 36.82 -12.35 20.34
CA PRO A 282 37.53 -13.07 21.37
C PRO A 282 37.75 -12.16 22.59
N VAL A 283 37.30 -12.62 23.76
CA VAL A 283 37.70 -12.04 25.05
C VAL A 283 39.21 -12.22 25.20
N ARG A 284 39.97 -11.11 25.11
CA ARG A 284 41.39 -11.07 25.51
C ARG A 284 41.63 -9.90 26.46
N ASP A 285 41.99 -10.28 27.67
CA ASP A 285 42.86 -9.63 28.66
C ASP A 285 42.80 -8.10 28.81
N ILE A 286 42.08 -7.66 29.85
CA ILE A 286 42.41 -6.41 30.55
C ILE A 286 43.09 -6.78 31.88
N ALA A 287 44.43 -6.71 31.82
CA ALA A 287 45.35 -6.25 32.85
C ALA A 287 45.35 -6.94 34.23
N GLN A 288 46.25 -7.91 34.38
CA GLN A 288 47.08 -8.02 35.57
C GLN A 288 48.03 -6.81 35.65
N GLY A 289 48.14 -6.21 36.84
CA GLY A 289 49.37 -5.55 37.28
C GLY A 289 49.32 -4.05 37.49
N ILE A 290 48.70 -3.59 38.59
CA ILE A 290 49.26 -2.51 39.41
C ILE A 290 49.02 -2.86 40.89
N THR A 291 50.00 -3.51 41.51
CA THR A 291 50.18 -3.56 42.97
C THR A 291 51.38 -2.71 43.36
N ASN A 292 51.11 -1.77 44.28
CA ASN A 292 51.97 -1.20 45.34
C ASN A 292 53.27 -0.44 45.02
N THR A 293 53.26 0.84 45.43
CA THR A 293 54.20 1.57 46.34
C THR A 293 53.82 3.05 46.24
N ALA A 294 53.64 3.88 47.28
CA ALA A 294 53.95 3.86 48.71
C ALA A 294 52.91 4.71 49.46
#